data_AF-A0A7K3PVD1-F1
#
_entry.id   AF-A0A7K3PVD1-F1
#
_cell.length_a   1.000
_cell.length_b   1.000
_cell.length_c   1.000
_cell.angle_alpha   90.00
_cell.angle_beta   90.00
_cell.angle_gamma   90.00
#
_symmetry.space_group_name_H-M   'P 1'
#
loop_
_entity.id
_entity.type
_entity.pdbx_description
1 polymer ?
#
loop_
_entity_poly.entity_id
_entity_poly.type
_entity_poly.pdbx_seq_one_letter_code
_entity_poly.pdbx_strand_id
1 'polypeptide(L)'
;LAEHDGADPEDAHEVLTRPEATWLWVDTAAAVADHGEAPLLVRHLESAVQATVPALLDEVRAVGHPRTVQVLVALAAAHPDPALAKAVRRAAFQVHTGGG
;
A
#
# COMPACT_ATOMS: atom_id res chain seq x y z
N LEU A 1 34.27 -28.92 -0.42
CA LEU A 1 32.89 -29.41 -0.25
C LEU A 1 32.53 -29.04 1.18
N ALA A 2 31.89 -27.89 1.37
CA ALA A 2 31.32 -27.48 2.65
C ALA A 2 29.82 -27.55 2.43
N GLU A 3 29.16 -28.42 3.18
CA GLU A 3 27.71 -28.60 3.19
C GLU A 3 26.98 -27.25 3.24
N HIS A 4 26.13 -27.02 2.23
CA HIS A 4 25.07 -26.03 2.31
C HIS A 4 24.08 -26.53 3.36
N ASP A 5 24.05 -25.87 4.50
CA ASP A 5 23.01 -26.05 5.51
C ASP A 5 21.67 -25.79 4.82
N GLY A 6 20.94 -26.88 4.57
CA GLY A 6 19.69 -26.88 3.85
C GLY A 6 18.63 -26.27 4.75
N ALA A 7 18.41 -24.96 4.63
CA ALA A 7 17.16 -24.38 5.07
C ALA A 7 16.05 -25.05 4.24
N ASP A 8 15.17 -25.76 4.94
CA ASP A 8 14.03 -26.45 4.35
C ASP A 8 13.12 -25.42 3.64
N PRO A 9 12.80 -25.59 2.35
CA PRO A 9 11.98 -24.63 1.61
C PRO A 9 10.53 -24.55 2.11
N GLU A 10 10.09 -25.45 3.00
CA GLU A 10 8.75 -25.46 3.57
C GLU A 10 8.64 -24.60 4.85
N ASP A 11 9.75 -24.29 5.54
CA ASP A 11 9.79 -23.34 6.67
C ASP A 11 9.92 -21.87 6.23
N ALA A 12 10.20 -21.65 4.94
CA ALA A 12 10.31 -20.32 4.33
C ALA A 12 8.95 -19.65 4.03
N HIS A 13 7.91 -19.96 4.81
CA HIS A 13 6.81 -19.01 4.99
C HIS A 13 7.32 -17.85 5.86
N GLU A 14 8.31 -17.11 5.36
CA GLU A 14 8.79 -15.88 5.97
C GLU A 14 7.60 -14.91 5.99
N VAL A 15 7.07 -14.70 7.19
CA VAL A 15 6.03 -13.69 7.42
C VAL A 15 6.61 -12.36 6.99
N LEU A 16 6.00 -11.74 5.96
CA LEU A 16 6.42 -10.45 5.43
C LEU A 16 6.70 -9.46 6.56
N THR A 17 7.83 -8.78 6.50
CA THR A 17 8.07 -7.65 7.40
C THR A 17 7.00 -6.59 7.17
N ARG A 18 6.80 -5.70 8.14
CA ARG A 18 5.78 -4.64 8.02
C ARG A 18 5.96 -3.78 6.75
N PRO A 19 7.17 -3.29 6.41
CA PRO A 19 7.37 -2.53 5.18
C PRO A 19 7.08 -3.33 3.92
N GLU A 20 7.45 -4.61 3.87
CA GLU A 20 7.17 -5.50 2.72
C GLU A 20 5.68 -5.76 2.56
N ALA A 21 4.96 -6.01 3.67
CA ALA A 21 3.51 -6.16 3.65
C ALA A 21 2.81 -4.88 3.18
N THR A 22 3.27 -3.70 3.62
CA THR A 22 2.73 -2.42 3.14
C THR A 22 3.09 -2.18 1.66
N TRP A 23 4.30 -2.54 1.23
CA TRP A 23 4.72 -2.46 -0.18
C TRP A 23 3.82 -3.32 -1.07
N LEU A 24 3.57 -4.58 -0.68
CA LEU A 24 2.67 -5.50 -1.39
C LEU A 24 1.21 -5.04 -1.35
N TRP A 25 0.78 -4.42 -0.25
CA TRP A 25 -0.55 -3.81 -0.15
C TRP A 25 -0.72 -2.70 -1.21
N VAL A 26 0.30 -1.85 -1.43
CA VAL A 26 0.27 -0.81 -2.46
C VAL A 26 0.29 -1.43 -3.86
N ASP A 27 1.09 -2.47 -4.10
CA ASP A 27 1.14 -3.17 -5.40
C ASP A 27 -0.22 -3.78 -5.76
N THR A 28 -0.87 -4.45 -4.80
CA THR A 28 -2.22 -5.00 -4.96
C THR A 28 -3.24 -3.89 -5.25
N ALA A 29 -3.17 -2.77 -4.51
CA ALA A 29 -4.04 -1.62 -4.73
C ALA A 29 -3.85 -1.02 -6.14
N ALA A 30 -2.61 -0.98 -6.63
CA ALA A 30 -2.29 -0.50 -7.97
C ALA A 30 -2.89 -1.42 -9.04
N ALA A 31 -2.78 -2.74 -8.86
CA ALA A 31 -3.41 -3.71 -9.74
C ALA A 31 -4.94 -3.54 -9.78
N VAL A 32 -5.59 -3.35 -8.63
CA VAL A 32 -7.05 -3.10 -8.57
C VAL A 32 -7.42 -1.79 -9.26
N ALA A 33 -6.65 -0.71 -9.04
CA ALA A 33 -6.87 0.58 -9.67
C ALA A 33 -6.75 0.52 -11.20
N ASP A 34 -5.78 -0.26 -11.72
CA ASP A 34 -5.55 -0.43 -13.15
C ASP A 34 -6.73 -1.15 -13.85
N HIS A 35 -7.51 -1.95 -13.12
CA HIS A 35 -8.72 -2.61 -13.62
C HIS A 35 -10.00 -1.75 -13.51
N GLY A 36 -9.92 -0.55 -12.90
CA GLY A 36 -11.08 0.33 -12.73
C GLY A 36 -12.10 -0.14 -11.70
N GLU A 37 -11.75 -1.11 -10.85
CA GLU A 37 -12.61 -1.71 -9.82
C GLU A 37 -12.67 -0.80 -8.57
N ALA A 38 -13.24 0.40 -8.71
CA ALA A 38 -13.30 1.41 -7.66
C ALA A 38 -13.90 0.92 -6.31
N PRO A 39 -14.99 0.12 -6.28
CA PRO A 39 -15.51 -0.42 -5.03
C PRO A 39 -14.55 -1.40 -4.35
N LEU A 40 -13.80 -2.17 -5.14
CA LEU A 40 -12.80 -3.11 -4.61
C LEU A 40 -11.60 -2.35 -4.04
N LEU A 41 -11.19 -1.26 -4.67
CA LEU A 41 -10.12 -0.39 -4.18
C LEU A 41 -10.47 0.23 -2.81
N VAL A 42 -11.72 0.66 -2.63
CA VAL A 42 -12.21 1.18 -1.32
C VAL A 42 -12.23 0.07 -0.27
N ARG A 43 -12.73 -1.12 -0.61
CA ARG A 43 -12.70 -2.27 0.31
C ARG A 43 -11.28 -2.66 0.73
N HIS A 44 -10.32 -2.57 -0.20
CA HIS A 44 -8.91 -2.83 0.09
C HIS A 44 -8.34 -1.84 1.11
N LEU A 45 -8.74 -0.56 1.04
CA LEU A 45 -8.45 0.45 2.08
C LEU A 45 -9.05 0.08 3.44
N GLU A 46 -10.31 -0.33 3.46
CA GLU A 46 -11.01 -0.71 4.69
C GLU A 46 -10.41 -1.98 5.34
N SER A 47 -9.81 -2.87 4.54
CA SER A 47 -9.12 -4.07 5.02
C SER A 47 -7.68 -3.83 5.50
N ALA A 48 -7.16 -2.61 5.37
CA ALA A 48 -5.77 -2.31 5.72
C ALA A 48 -5.53 -2.55 7.22
N VAL A 49 -4.38 -3.16 7.54
CA VAL A 49 -4.06 -3.64 8.90
C VAL A 49 -3.81 -2.49 9.90
N GLN A 50 -3.66 -1.25 9.44
CA GLN A 50 -3.45 -0.12 10.34
C GLN A 50 -4.71 0.25 11.12
N ALA A 51 -4.55 0.60 12.39
CA ALA A 51 -5.66 0.96 13.27
C ALA A 51 -6.36 2.27 12.86
N THR A 52 -5.68 3.14 12.11
CA THR A 52 -6.23 4.42 11.63
C THR A 52 -5.73 4.75 10.23
N VAL A 53 -6.54 5.49 9.47
CA VAL A 53 -6.17 5.95 8.12
C VAL A 53 -4.91 6.83 8.12
N PRO A 54 -4.73 7.81 9.03
CA PRO A 54 -3.51 8.62 9.03
C PRO A 54 -2.23 7.77 9.18
N ALA A 55 -2.24 6.76 10.06
CA ALA A 55 -1.12 5.83 10.21
C ALA A 55 -0.86 5.04 8.92
N LEU A 56 -1.91 4.59 8.24
CA LEU A 56 -1.78 3.93 6.93
C LEU A 56 -1.15 4.86 5.89
N LEU A 57 -1.60 6.11 5.81
CA LEU A 57 -1.06 7.10 4.88
C LEU A 57 0.40 7.44 5.20
N ASP A 58 0.83 7.40 6.46
CA ASP A 58 2.23 7.60 6.80
C ASP A 58 3.08 6.41 6.33
N GLU A 59 2.64 5.18 6.59
CA GLU A 59 3.35 3.97 6.16
C GLU A 59 3.45 3.88 4.64
N VAL A 60 2.34 4.00 3.92
CA VAL A 60 2.28 3.90 2.45
C VAL A 60 3.21 4.92 1.78
N ARG A 61 3.40 6.10 2.38
CA ARG A 61 4.35 7.10 1.89
C ARG A 61 5.80 6.74 2.20
N ALA A 62 6.06 6.11 3.34
CA ALA A 62 7.41 5.75 3.77
C ALA A 62 7.99 4.56 2.99
N VAL A 63 7.16 3.63 2.48
CA VAL A 63 7.68 2.42 1.80
C VAL A 63 8.31 2.69 0.43
N GLY A 64 8.07 3.86 -0.16
CA GLY A 64 8.66 4.25 -1.44
C GLY A 64 8.17 3.46 -2.66
N HIS A 65 6.97 2.89 -2.63
CA HIS A 65 6.42 2.17 -3.79
C HIS A 65 6.18 3.13 -4.98
N PRO A 66 6.65 2.83 -6.21
CA PRO A 66 6.60 3.76 -7.34
C PRO A 66 5.18 4.16 -7.75
N ARG A 67 4.19 3.33 -7.43
CA ARG A 67 2.77 3.55 -7.72
C ARG A 67 1.99 4.21 -6.58
N THR A 68 2.62 4.61 -5.47
CA THR A 68 1.94 5.20 -4.31
C THR A 68 1.06 6.40 -4.70
N VAL A 69 1.57 7.34 -5.50
CA VAL A 69 0.80 8.53 -5.91
C VAL A 69 -0.46 8.13 -6.68
N GLN A 70 -0.33 7.21 -7.63
CA GLN A 70 -1.45 6.76 -8.47
C GLN A 70 -2.53 6.09 -7.61
N VAL A 71 -2.14 5.19 -6.70
CA VAL A 71 -3.07 4.51 -5.78
C VAL A 71 -3.82 5.52 -4.91
N LEU A 72 -3.11 6.49 -4.32
CA LEU A 72 -3.75 7.51 -3.49
C LEU A 72 -4.71 8.39 -4.31
N VAL A 73 -4.36 8.77 -5.54
CA VAL A 73 -5.26 9.52 -6.42
C VAL A 73 -6.52 8.71 -6.76
N ALA A 74 -6.37 7.43 -7.12
CA ALA A 74 -7.48 6.55 -7.42
C ALA A 74 -8.40 6.34 -6.19
N LEU A 75 -7.82 6.10 -5.02
CA LEU A 75 -8.56 6.00 -3.76
C LEU A 75 -9.35 7.27 -3.47
N ALA A 76 -8.71 8.44 -3.61
CA ALA A 76 -9.39 9.71 -3.37
C ALA A 76 -10.50 10.02 -4.38
N ALA A 77 -10.47 9.43 -5.58
CA ALA A 77 -11.53 9.56 -6.58
C ALA A 77 -12.70 8.61 -6.27
N ALA A 78 -12.42 7.43 -5.71
CA ALA A 78 -13.39 6.38 -5.42
C ALA A 78 -14.08 6.51 -4.06
N HIS A 79 -13.44 7.16 -3.07
CA HIS A 79 -13.90 7.12 -1.68
C HIS A 79 -15.21 7.91 -1.44
N PRO A 80 -16.24 7.33 -0.79
CA PRO A 80 -17.52 8.00 -0.56
C PRO A 80 -17.47 9.11 0.51
N ASP A 81 -16.59 8.97 1.52
CA ASP A 81 -16.37 10.03 2.52
C ASP A 81 -15.46 11.14 1.95
N PRO A 82 -15.96 12.39 1.82
CA PRO A 82 -15.19 13.52 1.30
C PRO A 82 -14.03 13.95 2.22
N ALA A 83 -14.13 13.74 3.53
CA ALA A 83 -13.06 14.08 4.46
C ALA A 83 -11.86 13.15 4.25
N LEU A 84 -12.14 11.85 4.14
CA LEU A 84 -11.14 10.84 3.84
C LEU A 84 -10.54 11.05 2.44
N ALA A 85 -11.37 11.30 1.42
CA ALA A 85 -10.89 11.63 0.08
C ALA A 85 -9.92 12.84 0.10
N LYS A 86 -10.22 13.89 0.87
CA LYS A 86 -9.34 15.05 1.02
C LYS A 86 -8.00 14.69 1.68
N ALA A 87 -8.02 13.88 2.74
CA ALA A 87 -6.81 13.43 3.41
C ALA A 87 -5.89 12.63 2.47
N VAL A 88 -6.48 11.71 1.69
CA VAL A 88 -5.76 10.90 0.71
C VAL A 88 -5.16 11.77 -0.41
N ARG A 89 -5.89 12.77 -0.95
CA ARG A 89 -5.32 13.71 -1.93
C ARG A 89 -4.12 14.45 -1.37
N ARG A 90 -4.20 14.92 -0.11
CA ARG A 90 -3.08 15.61 0.54
C ARG A 90 -1.86 14.70 0.64
N ALA A 91 -2.05 13.44 1.02
CA ALA A 91 -0.98 12.46 1.08
C ALA A 91 -0.32 12.24 -0.31
N ALA A 92 -1.12 12.14 -1.38
CA ALA A 92 -0.61 12.03 -2.74
C ALA A 92 0.28 13.22 -3.14
N PHE A 93 -0.16 14.45 -2.84
CA PHE A 93 0.64 15.66 -3.09
C PHE A 93 1.94 15.69 -2.29
N GLN A 94 1.93 15.21 -1.04
CA GLN A 94 3.13 15.14 -0.21
C GLN A 94 4.18 14.18 -0.79
N VAL A 95 3.77 13.03 -1.34
CA VAL A 95 4.69 12.11 -2.03
C VAL A 95 5.26 12.74 -3.29
N HIS A 96 4.41 13.41 -4.08
CA HIS A 96 4.85 14.07 -5.31
C HIS A 96 5.86 15.20 -5.06
N THR A 97 5.74 15.92 -3.94
CA THR A 97 6.62 17.04 -3.59
C THR A 97 7.88 16.64 -2.82
N GLY A 98 7.91 15.46 -2.18
CA GLY A 98 9.02 14.96 -1.38
C GLY A 98 10.02 14.05 -2.12
N GLY A 99 9.87 13.85 -3.44
CA GLY A 99 10.75 13.00 -4.26
C GLY A 99 11.97 13.71 -4.84
N GLY A 100 12.62 14.59 -4.08
CA GLY A 100 13.81 15.36 -4.48
C GLY A 100 15.08 14.89 -3.77
#